data_AF-A0A921HAV2-F1
#
_entry.id   AF-A0A921HAV2-F1
#
_cell.length_a   1.000
_cell.length_b   1.000
_cell.length_c   1.000
_cell.angle_alpha   90.00
_cell.angle_beta   90.00
_cell.angle_gamma   90.00
#
_symmetry.space_group_name_H-M   'P 1'
#
loop_
_entity.id
_entity.type
_entity.pdbx_description
1 polymer ?
#
loop_
_entity_poly.entity_id
_entity_poly.type
_entity_poly.pdbx_seq_one_letter_code
_entity_poly.pdbx_strand_id
1 'polypeptide(L)'
;MSKPTLTISHFPQWKRQGELIKQANRKCFEQFPDDFHHKKQMKKESQMLAEGLIQGRELLLELINSQELNPAQQAKNNAFKRSSKFLIGLLMGVIADVEALELERMEAEKLAEVTQ
;
A
#
# COMPACT_ATOMS: atom_id res chain seq x y z
N MET A 1 1.22 -9.38 -31.03
CA MET A 1 1.43 -8.12 -30.27
C MET A 1 1.29 -8.44 -28.78
N SER A 2 2.38 -8.40 -28.00
CA SER A 2 2.30 -8.65 -26.55
C SER A 2 1.54 -7.50 -25.89
N LYS A 3 0.46 -7.81 -25.16
CA LYS A 3 -0.27 -6.82 -24.37
C LYS A 3 0.72 -6.14 -23.41
N PRO A 4 0.75 -4.80 -23.30
CA PRO A 4 1.64 -4.13 -22.37
C PRO A 4 1.30 -4.61 -20.96
N THR A 5 2.27 -5.18 -20.26
CA THR A 5 2.15 -5.43 -18.82
C THR A 5 2.15 -4.07 -18.16
N LEU A 6 0.98 -3.60 -17.73
CA LEU A 6 0.92 -2.32 -17.04
C LEU A 6 1.62 -2.43 -15.68
N THR A 7 2.84 -1.92 -15.59
CA THR A 7 3.55 -1.71 -14.32
C THR A 7 3.01 -0.45 -13.64
N ILE A 8 3.50 -0.15 -12.43
CA ILE A 8 3.26 1.09 -11.66
C ILE A 8 3.34 2.38 -12.51
N SER A 9 3.95 2.35 -13.70
CA SER A 9 4.01 3.46 -14.65
C SER A 9 2.66 3.97 -15.18
N HIS A 10 1.56 3.24 -15.01
CA HIS A 10 0.28 3.58 -15.65
C HIS A 10 -0.62 4.52 -14.86
N PHE A 11 -0.28 4.79 -13.60
CA PHE A 11 -1.00 5.74 -12.76
C PHE A 11 -0.01 6.75 -12.14
N PRO A 12 0.65 7.60 -12.95
CA PRO A 12 1.73 8.47 -12.50
C PRO A 12 1.27 9.45 -11.40
N GLN A 13 0.04 9.95 -11.49
CA GLN A 13 -0.51 10.86 -10.48
C GLN A 13 -0.75 10.14 -9.15
N TRP A 14 -1.27 8.92 -9.17
CA TRP A 14 -1.45 8.12 -7.95
C TRP A 14 -0.11 7.67 -7.34
N LYS A 15 0.89 7.38 -8.18
CA LYS A 15 2.25 7.16 -7.70
C LYS A 15 2.78 8.40 -6.98
N ARG A 16 2.58 9.60 -7.56
CA ARG A 16 2.96 10.86 -6.92
C ARG A 16 2.24 11.07 -5.58
N GLN A 17 0.96 10.70 -5.47
CA GLN A 17 0.23 10.74 -4.20
C GLN A 17 0.88 9.84 -3.14
N GLY A 18 1.31 8.64 -3.49
CA GLY A 18 2.07 7.77 -2.59
C GLY A 18 3.34 8.45 -2.05
N GLU A 19 4.12 9.12 -2.92
CA GLU A 19 5.32 9.85 -2.50
C GLU A 19 4.99 11.11 -1.65
N LEU A 20 3.89 11.80 -1.94
CA LEU A 20 3.41 12.91 -1.11
C LEU A 20 3.03 12.44 0.30
N ILE A 21 2.41 11.27 0.43
CA ILE A 21 2.08 10.68 1.73
C ILE A 21 3.36 10.42 2.53
N LYS A 22 4.38 9.81 1.93
CA LYS A 22 5.68 9.57 2.60
C LYS A 22 6.33 10.87 3.06
N GLN A 23 6.35 11.90 2.20
CA GLN A 23 6.85 13.23 2.55
C GLN A 23 6.09 13.82 3.75
N ALA A 24 4.76 13.68 3.77
CA ALA A 24 3.93 14.15 4.88
C ALA A 24 4.16 13.33 6.16
N ASN A 25 4.40 12.02 6.06
CA ASN A 25 4.71 11.16 7.19
C ASN A 25 6.06 11.54 7.82
N ARG A 26 7.09 11.72 7.00
CA ARG A 26 8.42 12.19 7.44
C ARG A 26 8.31 13.55 8.13
N LYS A 27 7.59 14.51 7.54
CA LYS A 27 7.38 15.83 8.16
C LYS A 27 6.67 15.72 9.51
N CYS A 28 5.64 14.88 9.61
CA CYS A 28 4.94 14.64 10.87
C CYS A 28 5.85 14.01 11.92
N PHE A 29 6.68 13.04 11.51
CA PHE A 29 7.66 12.40 12.38
C PHE A 29 8.65 13.41 13.00
N GLU A 30 9.17 14.32 12.18
CA GLU A 30 10.20 15.29 12.59
C GLU A 30 9.65 16.48 13.37
N GLN A 31 8.48 17.01 12.98
CA GLN A 31 7.98 18.31 13.45
C GLN A 31 6.83 18.20 14.45
N PHE A 32 6.11 17.08 14.44
CA PHE A 32 4.88 16.90 15.22
C PHE A 32 4.86 15.51 15.89
N PRO A 33 5.80 15.24 16.81
CA PRO A 33 5.99 13.90 17.38
C PRO A 33 4.75 13.39 18.13
N ASP A 34 4.02 14.29 18.81
CA ASP A 34 2.80 13.96 19.57
C ASP A 34 1.62 13.55 18.67
N ASP A 35 1.59 14.07 17.44
CA ASP A 35 0.53 13.81 16.46
C ASP A 35 0.80 12.57 15.59
N PHE A 36 1.94 11.89 15.79
CA PHE A 36 2.34 10.75 14.98
C PHE A 36 1.38 9.55 15.10
N HIS A 37 0.56 9.50 16.15
CA HIS A 37 -0.49 8.50 16.33
C HIS A 37 -1.51 8.46 15.17
N HIS A 38 -1.77 9.60 14.50
CA HIS A 38 -2.59 9.63 13.29
C HIS A 38 -1.95 8.85 12.13
N LYS A 39 -0.61 8.82 12.03
CA LYS A 39 0.11 8.03 11.02
C LYS A 39 0.05 6.54 11.32
N LYS A 40 0.12 6.16 12.60
CA LYS A 40 -0.11 4.78 13.03
C LYS A 40 -1.53 4.31 12.70
N GLN A 41 -2.53 5.18 12.87
CA GLN A 41 -3.91 4.88 12.47
C GLN A 41 -4.03 4.73 10.94
N MET A 42 -3.42 5.62 10.16
CA MET A 42 -3.37 5.51 8.69
C MET A 42 -2.72 4.19 8.23
N LYS A 43 -1.66 3.73 8.91
CA LYS A 43 -1.06 2.41 8.66
C LYS A 43 -2.09 1.29 8.87
N LYS A 44 -2.79 1.29 10.01
CA LYS A 44 -3.80 0.28 10.34
C LYS A 44 -4.94 0.24 9.32
N GLU A 45 -5.45 1.40 8.92
CA GLU A 45 -6.47 1.52 7.88
C GLU A 45 -5.96 1.01 6.53
N SER A 46 -4.70 1.32 6.20
CA SER A 46 -4.07 0.83 4.98
C SER A 46 -3.92 -0.70 4.98
N GLN A 47 -3.59 -1.31 6.12
CA GLN A 47 -3.52 -2.77 6.29
C GLN A 47 -4.89 -3.40 6.03
N MET A 48 -5.94 -2.90 6.69
CA MET A 48 -7.31 -3.40 6.50
C MET A 48 -7.77 -3.31 5.04
N LEU A 49 -7.48 -2.20 4.36
CA LEU A 49 -7.82 -2.01 2.95
C LEU A 49 -7.03 -2.96 2.04
N ALA A 50 -5.73 -3.13 2.29
CA ALA A 50 -4.88 -4.02 1.51
C ALA A 50 -5.33 -5.48 1.66
N GLU A 51 -5.59 -5.93 2.89
CA GLU A 51 -6.11 -7.26 3.20
C GLU A 51 -7.45 -7.53 2.51
N GLY A 52 -8.40 -6.58 2.58
CA GLY A 52 -9.68 -6.73 1.88
C GLY A 52 -9.53 -6.86 0.36
N LEU A 53 -8.61 -6.09 -0.24
CA LEU A 53 -8.31 -6.19 -1.68
C LEU A 53 -7.64 -7.52 -2.05
N ILE A 54 -6.77 -8.05 -1.18
CA ILE A 54 -6.11 -9.34 -1.36
C ILE A 54 -7.15 -10.47 -1.29
N GLN A 55 -7.93 -10.52 -0.23
CA GLN A 55 -8.98 -11.53 -0.01
C GLN A 55 -10.03 -11.50 -1.12
N GLY A 56 -10.49 -10.32 -1.52
CA GLY A 56 -11.45 -10.19 -2.63
C GLY A 56 -10.88 -10.67 -3.97
N ARG A 57 -9.57 -10.47 -4.20
CA ARG A 57 -8.89 -10.98 -5.38
C ARG A 57 -8.72 -12.50 -5.34
N GLU A 58 -8.42 -13.06 -4.19
CA GLU A 58 -8.32 -14.51 -3.97
C GLU A 58 -9.67 -15.19 -4.22
N LEU A 59 -10.74 -14.68 -3.60
CA LEU A 59 -12.11 -15.16 -3.83
C LEU A 59 -12.49 -15.09 -5.31
N LEU A 60 -12.19 -13.98 -6.00
CA LEU A 60 -12.46 -13.89 -7.44
C LEU A 60 -11.69 -14.95 -8.23
N LEU A 61 -10.42 -15.20 -7.90
CA LEU A 61 -9.60 -16.22 -8.55
C LEU A 61 -10.19 -17.62 -8.33
N GLU A 62 -10.63 -17.95 -7.12
CA GLU A 62 -11.31 -19.20 -6.81
C GLU A 62 -12.57 -19.39 -7.66
N LEU A 63 -13.43 -18.37 -7.71
CA LEU A 63 -14.70 -18.41 -8.46
C LEU A 63 -14.50 -18.52 -9.97
N ILE A 64 -13.47 -17.86 -10.53
CA ILE A 64 -13.23 -17.93 -11.98
C ILE A 64 -12.46 -19.18 -12.39
N ASN A 65 -11.68 -19.80 -11.50
CA ASN A 65 -10.93 -21.02 -11.83
C ASN A 65 -11.85 -22.22 -12.12
N SER A 66 -13.09 -22.19 -11.63
CA SER A 66 -14.10 -23.23 -11.88
C SER A 66 -14.92 -23.01 -13.16
N GLN A 67 -14.61 -22.00 -13.98
CA GLN A 67 -15.38 -21.66 -15.18
C GLN A 67 -14.50 -21.15 -16.33
N GLU A 68 -14.91 -21.40 -17.57
CA GLU A 68 -14.25 -20.82 -18.73
C GLU A 68 -14.74 -19.39 -18.97
N LEU A 69 -13.84 -18.42 -18.90
CA LEU A 69 -14.17 -17.01 -19.13
C LEU A 69 -14.18 -16.69 -20.63
N ASN A 70 -15.25 -16.06 -21.11
CA ASN A 70 -15.26 -15.50 -22.45
C ASN A 70 -14.26 -14.32 -22.59
N PRO A 71 -13.88 -13.91 -23.81
CA PRO A 71 -12.87 -12.86 -24.00
C PRO A 71 -13.17 -11.53 -23.29
N ALA A 72 -14.44 -11.14 -23.20
CA ALA A 72 -14.85 -9.91 -22.52
C ALA A 72 -14.71 -10.03 -20.99
N GLN A 73 -15.09 -11.17 -20.41
CA GLN A 73 -14.89 -11.47 -19.00
C GLN A 73 -13.39 -11.54 -18.65
N GLN A 74 -12.58 -12.18 -19.48
CA GLN A 74 -11.13 -12.24 -19.30
C GLN A 74 -10.50 -10.84 -19.34
N ALA A 75 -10.97 -9.94 -20.21
CA ALA A 75 -10.51 -8.56 -20.25
C ALA A 75 -10.84 -7.81 -18.95
N LYS A 76 -12.06 -7.97 -18.42
CA LYS A 76 -12.48 -7.38 -17.13
C LYS A 76 -11.64 -7.92 -15.96
N ASN A 77 -11.44 -9.24 -15.87
CA ASN A 77 -10.60 -9.86 -14.86
C ASN A 77 -9.15 -9.33 -14.90
N ASN A 78 -8.56 -9.24 -16.10
CA ASN A 78 -7.23 -8.68 -16.27
C ASN A 78 -7.15 -7.20 -15.86
N ALA A 79 -8.19 -6.39 -16.15
CA ALA A 79 -8.25 -5.01 -15.71
C ALA A 79 -8.33 -4.89 -14.18
N PHE A 80 -9.22 -5.66 -13.56
CA PHE A 80 -9.33 -5.72 -12.10
C PHE A 80 -8.01 -6.14 -11.44
N LYS A 81 -7.38 -7.23 -11.91
CA LYS A 81 -6.08 -7.72 -11.40
C LYS A 81 -5.00 -6.65 -11.43
N ARG A 82 -4.97 -5.81 -12.48
CA ARG A 82 -3.98 -4.73 -12.59
C ARG A 82 -4.26 -3.61 -11.60
N SER A 83 -5.51 -3.15 -11.53
CA SER A 83 -5.91 -2.07 -10.63
C SER A 83 -5.77 -2.46 -9.16
N SER A 84 -6.20 -3.67 -8.78
CA SER A 84 -6.06 -4.17 -7.40
C SER A 84 -4.60 -4.34 -7.00
N LYS A 85 -3.76 -4.91 -7.87
CA LYS A 85 -2.32 -5.01 -7.61
C LYS A 85 -1.67 -3.64 -7.40
N PHE A 86 -2.06 -2.64 -8.19
CA PHE A 86 -1.55 -1.28 -8.04
C PHE A 86 -1.96 -0.66 -6.69
N LEU A 87 -3.24 -0.73 -6.33
CA LEU A 87 -3.74 -0.17 -5.07
C LEU A 87 -3.15 -0.87 -3.85
N ILE A 88 -3.07 -2.21 -3.86
CA ILE A 88 -2.38 -2.99 -2.82
C ILE A 88 -0.94 -2.49 -2.69
N GLY A 89 -0.21 -2.32 -3.79
CA GLY A 89 1.16 -1.82 -3.77
C GLY A 89 1.31 -0.42 -3.16
N LEU A 90 0.37 0.49 -3.44
CA LEU A 90 0.36 1.82 -2.81
C LEU A 90 0.12 1.73 -1.30
N LEU A 91 -0.89 0.96 -0.87
CA LEU A 91 -1.23 0.79 0.55
C LEU A 91 -0.07 0.13 1.31
N MET A 92 0.53 -0.92 0.75
CA MET A 92 1.73 -1.56 1.31
C MET A 92 2.91 -0.61 1.40
N GLY A 93 3.06 0.32 0.44
CA GLY A 93 4.07 1.37 0.49
C GLY A 93 3.85 2.35 1.65
N VAL A 94 2.60 2.70 1.96
CA VAL A 94 2.26 3.53 3.13
C VAL A 94 2.55 2.78 4.44
N ILE A 95 2.20 1.50 4.50
CA ILE A 95 2.44 0.64 5.66
C ILE A 95 3.92 0.58 5.99
N ALA A 96 4.75 0.20 5.01
CA ALA A 96 6.19 0.06 5.18
C ALA A 96 6.87 1.38 5.59
N ASP A 97 6.42 2.50 5.03
CA ASP A 97 6.95 3.83 5.38
C ASP A 97 6.69 4.18 6.84
N VAL A 98 5.46 4.00 7.32
CA VAL A 98 5.12 4.27 8.73
C VAL A 98 5.85 3.30 9.67
N GLU A 99 5.97 2.02 9.32
CA GLU A 99 6.71 1.04 10.13
C GLU A 99 8.19 1.40 10.26
N ALA A 100 8.84 1.86 9.18
CA ALA A 100 10.21 2.33 9.22
C ALA A 100 10.38 3.54 10.16
N LEU A 101 9.45 4.49 10.12
CA LEU A 101 9.45 5.65 11.02
C LEU A 101 9.23 5.24 12.48
N GLU A 102 8.35 4.28 12.74
CA GLU A 102 8.16 3.76 14.11
C GLU A 102 9.43 3.09 14.64
N LEU A 103 10.12 2.30 13.81
CA LEU A 103 11.39 1.68 14.16
C LEU A 103 12.46 2.73 14.47
N GLU A 104 12.60 3.75 13.61
CA GLU A 104 13.53 4.86 13.81
C GLU A 104 13.30 5.57 15.16
N ARG A 105 12.02 5.74 15.56
CA ARG A 105 11.69 6.33 16.87
C ARG A 105 12.14 5.45 18.03
N MET A 106 11.82 4.16 17.97
CA MET A 106 12.18 3.21 19.02
C MET A 106 13.70 3.11 19.19
N GLU A 107 14.45 3.21 18.11
CA GLU A 107 15.92 3.23 18.16
C GLU A 107 16.47 4.52 18.80
N ALA A 108 15.88 5.68 18.47
CA ALA A 108 16.27 6.95 19.07
C ALA A 108 15.96 7.01 20.59
N GLU A 109 14.81 6.50 21.01
CA GLU A 109 14.41 6.41 22.42
C GLU A 109 15.37 5.51 23.22
N LYS A 110 15.69 4.32 22.70
CA LYS A 110 16.66 3.40 23.33
C LYS A 110 18.04 4.02 23.47
N LEU A 111 18.51 4.76 22.46
CA LEU A 111 19.81 5.41 22.54
C LEU A 111 19.83 6.47 23.65
N ALA A 112 18.77 7.28 23.76
CA ALA A 112 18.62 8.30 24.80
C ALA A 112 18.63 7.69 26.22
N GLU A 113 17.99 6.54 26.42
CA GLU A 113 17.96 5.82 27.70
C GLU A 113 19.34 5.27 28.11
N VAL A 114 20.18 4.84 27.16
CA VAL A 114 21.54 4.33 27.42
C VAL A 114 22.55 5.43 27.69
N THR A 115 22.27 6.67 27.26
CA THR A 115 23.16 7.83 27.48
C THR A 115 22.84 8.64 28.74
N GLN A 116 21.77 8.27 29.46
CA GLN A 116 21.41 8.81 30.78
C GLN A 116 21.99 7.95 31.91
#